data_AF-A0A1H2Z085-F1
#
_entry.id   AF-A0A1H2Z085-F1
#
_cell.length_a   1.000
_cell.length_b   1.000
_cell.length_c   1.000
_cell.angle_alpha   90.00
_cell.angle_beta   90.00
_cell.angle_gamma   90.00
#
_symmetry.space_group_name_H-M   'P 1'
#
loop_
_entity.id
_entity.type
_entity.pdbx_description
1 polymer ?
#
loop_
_entity_poly.entity_id
_entity_poly.type
_entity_poly.pdbx_seq_one_letter_code
_entity_poly.pdbx_strand_id
1 'polypeptide(L)'
;MEQLTTTYTVKIESGGIWQFKYNLNGVLIHFNVMEGELSTAHSDWLYKKGKFPYLEDHIKDWKKKLKQLTIEVGEPDFSFEALWDFYGNKVSKFDAQKSFNKLSQADKIKCFLATPGYKKYLAKKQTGTAHLATFINRQYYHDDWVKAT
;
A
#
# COMPACT_ATOMS: atom_id res chain seq x y z
N MET A 1 2.92 10.92 -24.25
CA MET A 1 2.79 9.49 -24.65
C MET A 1 3.08 8.66 -23.42
N GLU A 2 2.13 7.85 -22.97
CA GLU A 2 2.41 6.89 -21.90
C GLU A 2 3.42 5.86 -22.42
N GLN A 3 4.58 5.80 -21.78
CA GLN A 3 5.60 4.83 -22.14
C GLN A 3 5.19 3.47 -21.56
N LEU A 4 5.21 2.42 -22.39
CA LEU A 4 4.90 1.07 -21.92
C LEU A 4 5.92 0.63 -20.87
N THR A 5 5.44 0.29 -19.68
CA THR A 5 6.28 -0.11 -18.54
C THR A 5 5.73 -1.33 -17.84
N THR A 6 6.63 -2.15 -17.30
CA THR A 6 6.29 -3.18 -16.32
C THR A 6 6.44 -2.60 -14.92
N THR A 7 5.34 -2.53 -14.17
CA THR A 7 5.35 -2.07 -12.78
C THR A 7 5.46 -3.24 -11.82
N TYR A 8 6.31 -3.11 -10.81
CA TYR A 8 6.42 -4.00 -9.68
C TYR A 8 6.13 -3.23 -8.40
N THR A 9 5.29 -3.81 -7.54
CA THR A 9 5.01 -3.28 -6.21
C THR A 9 5.64 -4.18 -5.17
N VAL A 10 6.45 -3.59 -4.29
CA VAL A 10 7.11 -4.27 -3.18
C VAL A 10 6.51 -3.78 -1.87
N LYS A 11 5.86 -4.68 -1.12
CA LYS A 11 5.40 -4.41 0.25
C LYS A 11 6.43 -4.96 1.22
N ILE A 12 6.92 -4.11 2.12
CA ILE A 12 7.85 -4.48 3.20
C ILE A 12 7.07 -4.76 4.49
N GLU A 13 7.56 -5.64 5.36
CA GLU A 13 6.88 -6.01 6.61
C GLU A 13 6.56 -4.83 7.52
N SER A 14 7.36 -3.76 7.48
CA SER A 14 7.14 -2.55 8.26
C SER A 14 5.98 -1.68 7.74
N GLY A 15 5.25 -2.12 6.70
CA GLY A 15 4.09 -1.42 6.13
C GLY A 15 4.40 -0.47 4.98
N GLY A 16 5.68 -0.31 4.60
CA GLY A 16 6.07 0.51 3.45
C GLY A 16 5.69 -0.15 2.13
N ILE A 17 5.38 0.68 1.12
CA ILE A 17 5.08 0.23 -0.24
C ILE A 17 5.99 0.96 -1.21
N TRP A 18 6.78 0.20 -1.97
CA TRP A 18 7.66 0.74 -2.99
C TRP A 18 7.20 0.31 -4.38
N GLN A 19 7.37 1.20 -5.35
CA GLN A 19 7.04 0.98 -6.74
C GLN A 19 8.29 1.10 -7.60
N PHE A 20 8.50 0.10 -8.46
CA PHE A 20 9.55 0.07 -9.46
C PHE A 20 8.90 -0.06 -10.84
N LYS A 21 9.20 0.84 -11.77
CA LYS A 21 8.76 0.73 -13.17
C LYS A 21 9.96 0.52 -14.07
N TYR A 22 9.87 -0.49 -14.91
CA TYR A 22 10.87 -0.84 -15.90
C TYR A 22 10.33 -0.57 -17.29
N ASN A 23 11.19 -0.11 -18.20
CA ASN A 23 10.85 -0.06 -19.61
C ASN A 23 10.85 -1.48 -20.23
N LEU A 24 10.49 -1.56 -21.52
CA LEU A 24 10.44 -2.84 -22.25
C LEU A 24 11.79 -3.56 -22.37
N ASN A 25 12.91 -2.87 -22.15
CA ASN A 25 14.25 -3.47 -22.13
C ASN A 25 14.63 -4.00 -20.74
N GLY A 26 13.71 -3.95 -19.77
CA GLY A 26 13.95 -4.38 -18.40
C GLY A 26 14.84 -3.43 -17.60
N VAL A 27 15.02 -2.18 -18.04
CA VAL A 27 15.80 -1.17 -17.32
C VAL A 27 14.88 -0.29 -16.50
N LEU A 28 15.24 -0.04 -15.24
CA LEU A 28 14.46 0.80 -14.34
C LEU A 28 14.41 2.25 -14.85
N ILE A 29 13.20 2.81 -14.92
CA ILE A 29 12.98 4.21 -15.29
C ILE A 29 12.28 5.02 -14.20
N HIS A 30 11.70 4.35 -13.19
CA HIS A 30 11.02 5.02 -12.09
C HIS A 30 11.10 4.20 -10.81
N PHE A 31 11.44 4.86 -9.71
CA PHE A 31 11.35 4.33 -8.36
C PHE A 31 10.60 5.33 -7.48
N ASN A 32 9.61 4.85 -6.74
CA ASN A 32 8.79 5.68 -5.86
C ASN A 32 8.47 4.94 -4.55
N VAL A 33 8.50 5.67 -3.44
CA VAL A 33 8.05 5.18 -2.13
C VAL A 33 6.61 5.67 -1.98
N MET A 34 5.65 4.78 -2.24
CA MET A 34 4.22 5.12 -2.24
C MET A 34 3.67 5.31 -0.83
N GLU A 35 4.18 4.56 0.14
CA GLU A 35 3.80 4.68 1.55
C GLU A 35 5.00 4.38 2.45
N GLY A 36 5.09 5.11 3.57
CA GLY A 36 6.18 5.06 4.51
C GLY A 36 7.42 5.85 4.08
N GLU A 37 8.50 5.68 4.82
CA GLU A 37 9.78 6.35 4.57
C GLU A 37 10.92 5.32 4.40
N LEU A 38 11.91 5.68 3.59
CA LEU A 38 13.16 4.95 3.52
C LEU A 38 13.99 5.24 4.77
N SER A 39 13.89 4.36 5.77
CA SER A 39 14.79 4.38 6.92
C SER A 39 16.26 4.32 6.48
N THR A 40 17.18 4.74 7.36
CA THR A 40 18.62 4.63 7.09
C THR A 40 19.03 3.20 6.77
N ALA A 41 18.45 2.20 7.44
CA ALA A 41 18.72 0.79 7.18
C ALA A 41 18.24 0.34 5.79
N HIS A 42 17.06 0.79 5.35
CA HIS A 42 16.55 0.51 4.01
C HIS A 42 17.39 1.18 2.93
N SER A 43 17.78 2.44 3.14
CA SER A 43 18.65 3.20 2.24
C SER A 43 20.02 2.54 2.11
N ASP A 44 20.62 2.12 3.21
CA ASP A 44 21.91 1.43 3.22
C ASP A 44 21.83 0.07 2.51
N TRP A 45 20.75 -0.67 2.74
CA TRP A 45 20.53 -1.95 2.08
C TRP A 45 20.33 -1.79 0.56
N LEU A 46 19.52 -0.81 0.14
CA LEU A 46 19.28 -0.52 -1.27
C LEU A 46 20.56 -0.03 -1.97
N TYR A 47 21.12 1.07 -1.49
CA TYR A 47 22.12 1.84 -2.23
C TYR A 47 23.56 1.42 -1.89
N LYS A 48 23.90 1.32 -0.60
CA LYS A 48 25.29 1.04 -0.19
C LYS A 48 25.66 -0.43 -0.36
N LYS A 49 24.74 -1.35 -0.06
CA LYS A 49 24.95 -2.80 -0.23
C LYS A 49 24.64 -3.29 -1.66
N GLY A 50 24.35 -2.38 -2.58
CA GLY A 50 24.13 -2.67 -4.00
C GLY A 50 22.95 -3.60 -4.25
N LYS A 51 21.89 -3.53 -3.44
CA LYS A 51 20.68 -4.35 -3.67
C LYS A 51 19.69 -3.70 -4.60
N PHE A 52 19.83 -2.40 -4.89
CA PHE A 52 18.89 -1.66 -5.73
C PHE A 52 18.64 -2.35 -7.09
N PRO A 53 17.40 -2.72 -7.42
CA PRO A 53 17.09 -3.57 -8.56
C PRO A 53 16.95 -2.73 -9.84
N TYR A 54 18.06 -2.21 -10.37
CA TYR A 54 18.03 -1.37 -11.58
C TYR A 54 17.70 -2.14 -12.87
N LEU A 55 17.76 -3.48 -12.85
CA LEU A 55 17.27 -4.37 -13.91
C LEU A 55 16.07 -5.17 -13.41
N GLU A 56 15.14 -5.49 -14.31
CA GLU A 56 13.94 -6.27 -14.00
C GLU A 56 14.29 -7.66 -13.45
N ASP A 57 15.39 -8.26 -13.94
CA ASP A 57 15.86 -9.54 -13.44
C ASP A 57 16.27 -9.49 -11.96
N HIS A 58 16.73 -8.33 -11.46
CA HIS A 58 17.06 -8.17 -10.04
C HIS A 58 15.82 -8.22 -9.15
N ILE A 59 14.71 -7.58 -9.55
CA ILE A 59 13.46 -7.62 -8.77
C ILE A 59 12.77 -8.98 -8.89
N LYS A 60 12.90 -9.67 -10.02
CA LYS A 60 12.50 -11.07 -10.16
C LYS A 60 13.31 -11.98 -9.24
N ASP A 61 14.61 -11.72 -9.11
CA ASP A 61 15.49 -12.46 -8.20
C ASP A 61 15.13 -12.18 -6.72
N TRP A 62 14.81 -10.93 -6.38
CA TRP A 62 14.24 -10.58 -5.08
C TRP A 62 12.98 -11.39 -4.77
N LYS A 63 12.04 -11.46 -5.72
CA LYS A 63 10.78 -12.21 -5.53
C LYS A 63 11.03 -13.69 -5.23
N LYS A 64 12.11 -14.27 -5.76
CA LYS A 64 12.50 -15.66 -5.51
C LYS A 64 13.22 -15.84 -4.17
N LYS A 65 14.10 -14.90 -3.80
CA LYS A 65 15.05 -15.05 -2.68
C LYS A 65 14.61 -14.39 -1.38
N LEU A 66 13.87 -13.29 -1.46
CA LEU A 66 13.49 -12.46 -0.32
C LEU A 66 12.04 -12.73 0.08
N LYS A 67 11.83 -13.79 0.87
CA LYS A 67 10.50 -14.22 1.32
C LYS A 67 9.81 -13.22 2.26
N GLN A 68 10.58 -12.34 2.89
CA GLN A 68 10.06 -11.25 3.72
C GLN A 68 9.45 -10.09 2.89
N LEU A 69 9.66 -10.07 1.57
CA LEU A 69 9.09 -9.07 0.68
C LEU A 69 7.90 -9.67 -0.06
N THR A 70 6.77 -8.96 -0.07
CA THR A 70 5.67 -9.32 -0.97
C THR A 70 5.81 -8.53 -2.26
N ILE A 71 6.12 -9.21 -3.36
CA ILE A 71 6.37 -8.59 -4.68
C ILE A 71 5.29 -9.01 -5.68
N GLU A 72 4.48 -8.04 -6.08
CA GLU A 72 3.38 -8.18 -7.03
C GLU A 72 3.73 -7.48 -8.35
N VAL A 73 3.30 -8.05 -9.49
CA VAL A 73 3.42 -7.42 -10.81
C VAL A 73 2.14 -6.64 -11.07
N GLY A 74 2.28 -5.38 -11.47
CA GLY A 74 1.18 -4.44 -11.68
C GLY A 74 1.18 -3.30 -10.67
N GLU A 75 0.35 -2.30 -10.97
CA GLU A 75 0.01 -1.27 -9.98
C GLU A 75 -0.97 -1.86 -8.96
N PRO A 76 -0.83 -1.56 -7.67
CA PRO A 76 -1.80 -2.03 -6.69
C PRO A 76 -3.12 -1.30 -6.92
N ASP A 77 -4.22 -2.03 -6.85
CA ASP A 77 -5.54 -1.44 -6.97
C ASP A 77 -5.91 -0.71 -5.68
N PHE A 78 -5.69 0.61 -5.69
CA PHE A 78 -6.13 1.54 -4.64
C PHE A 78 -7.37 2.33 -5.08
N SER A 79 -8.23 1.73 -5.92
CA SER A 79 -9.53 2.32 -6.28
C SER A 79 -10.49 2.35 -5.10
N PHE A 80 -11.55 3.16 -5.22
CA PHE A 80 -12.61 3.17 -4.24
C PHE A 80 -13.33 1.84 -4.19
N GLU A 81 -13.62 1.24 -5.34
CA GLU A 81 -14.30 -0.04 -5.48
C GLU A 81 -13.55 -1.14 -4.72
N ALA A 82 -12.24 -1.21 -4.89
CA ALA A 82 -11.39 -2.13 -4.15
C ALA A 82 -11.48 -1.91 -2.63
N LEU A 83 -11.39 -0.66 -2.16
CA LEU A 83 -11.52 -0.35 -0.74
C LEU A 83 -12.92 -0.67 -0.20
N TRP A 84 -13.96 -0.35 -0.97
CA TRP A 84 -15.36 -0.53 -0.60
C TRP A 84 -15.69 -2.00 -0.38
N ASP A 85 -15.27 -2.86 -1.32
CA ASP A 85 -15.46 -4.30 -1.20
C ASP A 85 -14.57 -4.91 -0.11
N PHE A 86 -13.33 -4.43 0.03
CA PHE A 86 -12.42 -4.87 1.08
C PHE A 86 -12.91 -4.49 2.49
N TYR A 87 -13.46 -3.28 2.65
CA TYR A 87 -13.99 -2.78 3.91
C TYR A 87 -15.26 -3.54 4.32
N GLY A 88 -16.16 -3.79 3.37
CA GLY A 88 -17.28 -4.73 3.53
C GLY A 88 -18.54 -4.18 4.21
N ASN A 89 -18.45 -3.10 4.99
CA ASN A 89 -19.65 -2.42 5.53
C ASN A 89 -20.28 -1.51 4.46
N LYS A 90 -21.17 -2.09 3.64
CA LYS A 90 -21.70 -1.45 2.42
C LYS A 90 -22.84 -0.43 2.69
N VAL A 91 -22.57 0.61 3.47
CA VAL A 91 -23.53 1.69 3.81
C VAL A 91 -23.03 3.07 3.40
N SER A 92 -23.92 3.88 2.82
CA SER A 92 -23.65 5.21 2.25
C SER A 92 -22.47 5.24 1.26
N LYS A 93 -22.59 4.47 0.17
CA LYS A 93 -21.56 4.39 -0.89
C LYS A 93 -21.22 5.77 -1.46
N PHE A 94 -22.23 6.62 -1.69
CA PHE A 94 -22.05 7.96 -2.28
C PHE A 94 -21.20 8.87 -1.39
N ASP A 95 -21.50 8.95 -0.09
CA ASP A 95 -20.70 9.78 0.83
C ASP A 95 -19.30 9.22 1.00
N ALA A 96 -19.17 7.89 1.07
CA ALA A 96 -17.87 7.24 1.17
C ALA A 96 -16.99 7.53 -0.05
N GLN A 97 -17.54 7.46 -1.27
CA GLN A 97 -16.84 7.81 -2.51
C GLN A 97 -16.42 9.28 -2.50
N LYS A 98 -17.34 10.17 -2.13
CA LYS A 98 -17.08 11.62 -2.06
C LYS A 98 -15.94 11.94 -1.10
N SER A 99 -15.90 11.28 0.05
CA SER A 99 -14.81 11.42 1.02
C SER A 99 -13.50 10.81 0.52
N PHE A 100 -13.57 9.62 -0.09
CA PHE A 100 -12.40 8.93 -0.66
C PHE A 100 -11.73 9.73 -1.79
N ASN A 101 -12.51 10.36 -2.65
CA ASN A 101 -11.99 11.16 -3.77
C ASN A 101 -11.17 12.38 -3.32
N LYS A 102 -11.36 12.85 -2.08
CA LYS A 102 -10.59 13.95 -1.49
C LYS A 102 -9.26 13.50 -0.88
N LEU A 103 -9.05 12.21 -0.70
CA LEU A 103 -7.83 11.67 -0.09
C LEU A 103 -6.64 11.78 -1.04
N SER A 104 -5.47 12.04 -0.47
CA SER A 104 -4.19 11.88 -1.15
C SER A 104 -3.96 10.41 -1.51
N GLN A 105 -3.07 10.13 -2.47
CA GLN A 105 -2.72 8.74 -2.80
C GLN A 105 -2.16 7.98 -1.58
N ALA A 106 -1.33 8.63 -0.76
CA ALA A 106 -0.82 8.06 0.48
C ALA A 106 -1.96 7.71 1.46
N ASP A 107 -2.92 8.62 1.67
CA ASP A 107 -4.02 8.34 2.60
C ASP A 107 -4.98 7.26 2.09
N LYS A 108 -5.15 7.14 0.78
CA LYS A 108 -5.87 6.00 0.18
C LYS A 108 -5.18 4.69 0.56
N ILE A 109 -3.86 4.62 0.45
CA ILE A 109 -3.08 3.43 0.84
C ILE A 109 -3.25 3.15 2.34
N LYS A 110 -3.14 4.16 3.20
CA LYS A 110 -3.34 4.01 4.65
C LYS A 110 -4.71 3.44 4.99
N CYS A 111 -5.77 3.78 4.25
CA CYS A 111 -7.08 3.19 4.45
C CYS A 111 -7.07 1.66 4.30
N PHE A 112 -6.38 1.13 3.28
CA PHE A 112 -6.21 -0.33 3.11
C PHE A 112 -5.38 -0.93 4.25
N LEU A 113 -4.27 -0.30 4.62
CA LEU A 113 -3.36 -0.81 5.66
C LEU A 113 -4.00 -0.85 7.05
N ALA A 114 -4.80 0.16 7.40
CA ALA A 114 -5.44 0.27 8.72
C ALA A 114 -6.66 -0.65 8.87
N THR A 115 -7.35 -0.98 7.78
CA THR A 115 -8.62 -1.73 7.80
C THR A 115 -8.53 -3.08 8.56
N PRO A 116 -7.52 -3.95 8.33
CA PRO A 116 -7.38 -5.20 9.09
C PRO A 116 -7.21 -4.99 10.60
N GLY A 117 -6.40 -4.01 11.01
CA GLY A 117 -6.18 -3.67 12.41
C GLY A 117 -7.47 -3.16 13.07
N TYR A 118 -8.17 -2.25 12.39
CA TYR A 118 -9.45 -1.71 12.84
C TYR A 118 -10.51 -2.79 13.03
N LYS A 119 -10.65 -3.72 12.06
CA LYS A 119 -11.59 -4.85 12.16
C LYS A 119 -11.28 -5.74 13.37
N LYS A 120 -10.00 -6.02 13.66
CA LYS A 120 -9.60 -6.78 14.85
C LYS A 120 -9.95 -6.05 16.15
N TYR A 121 -9.69 -4.74 16.22
CA TYR A 121 -10.05 -3.91 17.36
C TYR A 121 -11.56 -3.95 17.64
N LEU A 122 -12.40 -3.78 16.61
CA LEU A 122 -13.86 -3.83 16.72
C LEU A 122 -14.36 -5.20 17.20
N ALA A 123 -13.78 -6.29 16.67
CA ALA A 123 -14.12 -7.64 17.10
C ALA A 123 -13.84 -7.86 18.60
N LYS A 124 -12.74 -7.28 19.13
CA LYS A 124 -12.41 -7.34 20.57
C LYS A 124 -13.40 -6.52 21.42
N LYS A 125 -13.75 -5.31 20.96
CA LYS A 125 -14.67 -4.41 21.69
C LYS A 125 -16.15 -4.77 21.55
N GLN A 126 -16.47 -5.74 20.68
CA GLN A 126 -17.84 -6.14 20.35
C GLN A 126 -18.69 -4.96 19.84
N THR A 127 -18.05 -4.02 19.13
CA THR A 127 -18.70 -2.84 18.57
C THR A 127 -18.94 -3.04 17.07
N GLY A 128 -20.05 -2.49 16.57
CA GLY A 128 -20.34 -2.48 15.14
C GLY A 128 -19.28 -1.73 14.32
N THR A 129 -19.06 -2.17 13.09
CA THR A 129 -18.14 -1.49 12.17
C THR A 129 -18.74 -0.15 11.74
N ALA A 130 -17.97 0.93 11.86
CA ALA A 130 -18.38 2.23 11.35
C ALA A 130 -18.63 2.19 9.82
N HIS A 131 -19.40 3.12 9.28
CA HIS A 131 -19.50 3.26 7.82
C HIS A 131 -18.16 3.72 7.25
N LEU A 132 -17.84 3.32 6.01
CA LEU A 132 -16.57 3.72 5.39
C LEU A 132 -16.43 5.25 5.33
N ALA A 133 -17.53 5.97 5.07
CA ALA A 133 -17.54 7.44 5.12
C ALA A 133 -17.09 7.96 6.50
N THR A 134 -17.58 7.38 7.60
CA THR A 134 -17.18 7.74 8.95
C THR A 134 -15.71 7.42 9.21
N PHE A 135 -15.25 6.23 8.78
CA PHE A 135 -13.86 5.80 8.92
C PHE A 135 -12.90 6.77 8.23
N ILE A 136 -13.22 7.17 6.99
CA ILE A 136 -12.43 8.15 6.23
C ILE A 136 -12.52 9.54 6.86
N ASN A 137 -13.72 10.04 7.15
CA ASN A 137 -13.92 11.41 7.63
C ASN A 137 -13.30 11.63 9.02
N ARG A 138 -13.31 10.61 9.88
CA ARG A 138 -12.67 10.67 11.20
C ARG A 138 -11.19 10.30 11.16
N GLN A 139 -10.65 10.02 9.97
CA GLN A 139 -9.26 9.67 9.76
C GLN A 139 -8.78 8.49 10.60
N TYR A 140 -9.65 7.50 10.81
CA TYR A 140 -9.31 6.27 11.55
C TYR A 140 -8.14 5.53 10.91
N TYR A 141 -7.82 5.78 9.65
CA TYR A 141 -6.65 5.21 8.99
C TYR A 141 -5.30 5.75 9.50
N HIS A 142 -5.28 6.79 10.34
CA HIS A 142 -4.07 7.26 11.03
C HIS A 142 -3.87 6.63 12.42
N ASP A 143 -4.89 5.94 12.95
CA ASP A 143 -4.82 5.36 14.28
C ASP A 143 -4.04 4.03 14.28
N ASP A 144 -3.28 3.80 15.35
CA ASP A 144 -2.60 2.53 15.59
C ASP A 144 -3.56 1.53 16.25
N TRP A 145 -4.40 0.90 15.43
CA TRP A 145 -5.40 -0.08 15.89
C TRP A 145 -4.78 -1.35 16.48
N VAL A 146 -3.50 -1.62 16.23
CA VAL A 146 -2.79 -2.76 16.82
C VAL A 146 -2.46 -2.48 18.29
N LYS A 147 -2.14 -1.22 18.62
CA LYS A 147 -1.88 -0.79 20.00
C LYS A 147 -3.11 -0.31 20.76
N ALA A 148 -4.20 0.04 20.08
CA ALA A 148 -5.46 0.46 20.70
C ALA A 148 -6.22 -0.68 21.45
N THR A 149 -5.62 -1.86 21.55
CA THR A 149 -6.21 -3.13 21.94
C THR A 149 -6.52 -3.22 23.44
#